data_AF-A0A6P0BGB3-F1
#
_entry.id   AF-A0A6P0BGB3-F1
#
_cell.length_a   1.000
_cell.length_b   1.000
_cell.length_c   1.000
_cell.angle_alpha   90.00
_cell.angle_beta   90.00
_cell.angle_gamma   90.00
#
_symmetry.space_group_name_H-M   'P 1'
#
loop_
_entity.id
_entity.type
_entity.pdbx_description
1 polymer ?
#
loop_
_entity_poly.entity_id
_entity_poly.type
_entity_poly.pdbx_seq_one_letter_code
_entity_poly.pdbx_strand_id
1 'polypeptide(L)'
;MSNDWYYVHQLAVLAGFRLIVLANRLGCEDEFLLELHDELAEGLAAAIARLRSIMALERQLANGPDEEGFAAFQLHGEEECFARFRITLLDELEIDFDIHEYRVNGGEWHYALSADCDGIEISYPRLVALTDAELGMLAPIVRAIRSEAGVGISIARVIYG
;
A
#
# COMPACT_ATOMS: atom_id res chain seq x y z
N MET A 1 14.00 23.62 -2.25
CA MET A 1 12.75 24.36 -2.01
C MET A 1 11.64 23.33 -2.11
N SER A 2 11.06 22.95 -0.97
CA SER A 2 9.81 22.19 -0.97
C SER A 2 8.77 23.03 -1.71
N ASN A 3 7.98 22.41 -2.58
CA ASN A 3 6.87 23.12 -3.20
C ASN A 3 5.79 23.20 -2.11
N ASP A 4 5.57 24.36 -1.50
CA ASP A 4 4.69 24.58 -0.33
C ASP A 4 3.25 24.00 -0.49
N TRP A 5 2.88 23.62 -1.71
CA TRP A 5 1.58 23.03 -2.06
C TRP A 5 1.62 21.54 -2.41
N TYR A 6 2.77 20.87 -2.32
CA TYR A 6 2.94 19.48 -2.74
C TYR A 6 1.99 18.54 -2.00
N TYR A 7 2.04 18.52 -0.67
CA TYR A 7 1.20 17.63 0.13
C TYR A 7 -0.28 18.03 0.13
N VAL A 8 -0.58 19.32 -0.04
CA VAL A 8 -1.96 19.81 -0.22
C VAL A 8 -2.54 19.29 -1.54
N HIS A 9 -1.77 19.35 -2.63
CA HIS A 9 -2.17 18.83 -3.92
C HIS A 9 -2.38 17.31 -3.86
N GLN A 10 -1.43 16.58 -3.29
CA GLN A 10 -1.53 15.13 -3.10
C GLN A 10 -2.75 14.74 -2.27
N LEU A 11 -3.06 15.50 -1.22
CA LEU A 11 -4.26 15.29 -0.40
C LEU A 11 -5.54 15.41 -1.24
N ALA A 12 -5.63 16.42 -2.10
CA ALA A 12 -6.79 16.62 -2.97
C ALA A 12 -6.94 15.49 -4.00
N VAL A 13 -5.83 15.07 -4.61
CA VAL A 13 -5.80 13.96 -5.58
C VAL A 13 -6.27 12.65 -4.93
N LEU A 14 -5.69 12.28 -3.79
CA LEU A 14 -6.08 11.05 -3.08
C LEU A 14 -7.53 11.08 -2.59
N ALA A 15 -8.00 12.22 -2.09
CA ALA A 15 -9.40 12.37 -1.68
C ALA A 15 -10.35 12.21 -2.87
N GLY A 16 -10.01 12.76 -4.04
CA GLY A 16 -10.76 12.59 -5.28
C GLY A 16 -10.84 11.13 -5.71
N PHE A 17 -9.72 10.42 -5.73
CA PHE A 17 -9.71 8.99 -6.06
C PHE A 17 -10.50 8.15 -5.07
N ARG A 18 -10.40 8.44 -3.76
CA ARG A 18 -11.19 7.72 -2.76
C ARG A 18 -12.68 7.87 -3.01
N LEU A 19 -13.14 9.05 -3.43
CA LEU A 19 -14.55 9.26 -3.82
C LEU A 19 -14.92 8.45 -5.06
N ILE A 20 -14.04 8.40 -6.07
CA ILE A 20 -14.25 7.59 -7.29
C ILE A 20 -14.38 6.10 -6.95
N VAL A 21 -13.50 5.57 -6.10
CA VAL A 21 -13.54 4.17 -5.64
C VAL A 21 -14.86 3.87 -4.92
N LEU A 22 -15.25 4.71 -3.97
CA LEU A 22 -16.50 4.55 -3.23
C LEU A 22 -17.73 4.64 -4.16
N ALA A 23 -17.70 5.51 -5.17
CA ALA A 23 -18.78 5.61 -6.16
C ALA A 23 -18.82 4.37 -7.07
N ASN A 24 -17.67 3.86 -7.51
CA ASN A 24 -17.60 2.67 -8.35
C ASN A 24 -18.09 1.41 -7.61
N ARG A 25 -17.76 1.32 -6.31
CA ARG A 25 -18.23 0.27 -5.41
C ARG A 25 -19.75 0.12 -5.40
N LEU A 26 -20.51 1.22 -5.49
CA LEU A 26 -21.99 1.17 -5.48
C LEU A 26 -22.59 0.43 -6.69
N GLY A 27 -21.86 0.34 -7.80
CA GLY A 27 -22.27 -0.39 -9.00
C GLY A 27 -21.64 -1.78 -9.11
N CYS A 28 -20.91 -2.25 -8.09
CA CYS A 28 -20.26 -3.54 -8.09
C CYS A 28 -21.15 -4.58 -7.38
N GLU A 29 -21.45 -5.68 -8.07
CA GLU A 29 -22.27 -6.78 -7.53
C GLU A 29 -21.44 -8.00 -7.12
N ASP A 30 -20.19 -8.08 -7.60
CA ASP A 30 -19.28 -9.17 -7.30
C ASP A 30 -18.63 -8.97 -5.92
N GLU A 31 -18.77 -9.96 -5.04
CA GLU A 31 -18.31 -9.90 -3.64
C GLU A 31 -16.79 -9.76 -3.54
N PHE A 32 -16.03 -10.50 -4.35
CA PHE A 32 -14.58 -10.42 -4.36
C PHE A 32 -14.10 -9.04 -4.82
N LEU A 33 -14.70 -8.50 -5.88
CA LEU A 33 -14.40 -7.14 -6.32
C LEU A 33 -14.81 -6.11 -5.27
N LEU A 34 -15.91 -6.30 -4.54
CA LEU A 34 -16.31 -5.41 -3.45
C LEU A 34 -15.26 -5.34 -2.35
N GLU A 35 -14.68 -6.48 -1.95
CA GLU A 35 -13.57 -6.52 -0.99
C GLU A 35 -12.37 -5.71 -1.50
N LEU A 36 -11.98 -5.86 -2.77
CA LEU A 36 -10.89 -5.07 -3.36
C LEU A 36 -11.19 -3.56 -3.38
N HIS A 37 -12.45 -3.16 -3.53
CA HIS A 37 -12.86 -1.75 -3.42
C HIS A 37 -12.72 -1.23 -1.99
N ASP A 38 -13.13 -2.04 -1.01
CA ASP A 38 -13.04 -1.68 0.41
C ASP A 38 -11.58 -1.52 0.82
N GLU A 39 -10.73 -2.50 0.50
CA GLU A 39 -9.28 -2.43 0.76
C GLU A 39 -8.63 -1.22 0.07
N LEU A 40 -9.01 -0.90 -1.18
CA LEU A 40 -8.48 0.28 -1.86
C LEU A 40 -8.95 1.57 -1.19
N ALA A 41 -10.21 1.65 -0.77
CA ALA A 41 -10.76 2.82 -0.08
C ALA A 41 -10.13 3.04 1.31
N GLU A 42 -9.80 1.96 2.02
CA GLU A 42 -9.08 1.99 3.29
C GLU A 42 -7.60 2.37 3.10
N GLY A 43 -6.91 1.77 2.14
CA GLY A 43 -5.54 2.13 1.78
C GLY A 43 -5.38 3.60 1.38
N LEU A 44 -6.34 4.14 0.62
CA LEU A 44 -6.38 5.57 0.29
C LEU A 44 -6.65 6.44 1.53
N ALA A 45 -7.49 5.97 2.46
CA ALA A 45 -7.73 6.68 3.72
C ALA A 45 -6.47 6.72 4.60
N ALA A 46 -5.70 5.63 4.65
CA ALA A 46 -4.42 5.55 5.36
C ALA A 46 -3.38 6.50 4.73
N ALA A 47 -3.28 6.55 3.40
CA ALA A 47 -2.42 7.51 2.71
C ALA A 47 -2.80 8.97 3.02
N ILE A 48 -4.10 9.28 3.01
CA ILE A 48 -4.62 10.61 3.38
C ILE A 48 -4.28 10.97 4.84
N ALA A 49 -4.37 10.01 5.76
CA ALA A 49 -4.03 10.23 7.17
C ALA A 49 -2.54 10.58 7.35
N ARG A 50 -1.64 9.87 6.65
CA ARG A 50 -0.20 10.17 6.66
C ARG A 50 0.09 11.55 6.09
N LEU A 51 -0.52 11.93 4.97
CA LEU A 51 -0.39 13.29 4.42
C LEU A 51 -0.81 14.37 5.40
N ARG A 52 -1.91 14.15 6.14
CA ARG A 52 -2.36 15.10 7.17
C ARG A 52 -1.37 15.20 8.33
N SER A 53 -0.70 14.11 8.70
CA SER A 53 0.38 14.10 9.70
C SER A 53 1.57 14.96 9.23
N ILE A 54 2.04 14.72 8.00
CA ILE A 54 3.11 15.50 7.37
C ILE A 54 2.76 17.00 7.36
N MET A 55 1.58 17.36 6.85
CA MET A 55 1.14 18.76 6.79
C MET A 55 1.00 19.41 8.18
N ALA A 56 0.67 18.64 9.21
CA ALA A 56 0.62 19.14 10.59
C ALA A 56 2.03 19.45 11.12
N LEU A 57 3.01 18.60 10.83
CA LEU A 57 4.42 18.80 11.18
C LEU A 57 5.03 19.97 10.41
N GLU A 58 4.77 20.11 9.11
CA GLU A 58 5.17 21.29 8.31
C GLU A 58 4.63 22.58 8.94
N ARG A 59 3.34 22.58 9.33
CA ARG A 59 2.72 23.72 10.00
C ARG A 59 3.35 24.01 11.36
N GLN A 60 3.69 22.99 12.13
CA GLN A 60 4.34 23.14 13.44
C GLN A 60 5.69 23.84 13.28
N LEU A 61 6.52 23.37 12.33
CA LEU A 61 7.83 23.96 12.03
C LEU A 61 7.74 25.39 11.48
N ALA A 62 6.67 25.72 10.75
CA ALA A 62 6.44 27.08 10.26
C ALA A 62 6.03 28.07 11.37
N ASN A 63 5.44 27.59 12.48
CA ASN A 63 4.83 28.43 13.51
C ASN A 63 5.70 28.66 14.76
N GLY A 64 6.84 27.97 14.89
CA GLY A 64 7.70 28.11 16.06
C GLY A 64 9.03 27.38 15.93
N PRO A 65 9.99 27.69 16.83
CA PRO A 65 11.29 27.02 16.84
C PRO A 65 11.15 25.54 17.23
N ASP A 66 11.97 24.70 16.62
CA ASP A 66 12.13 23.27 16.95
C ASP A 66 13.46 23.08 17.68
N GLU A 67 13.57 23.62 18.90
CA GLU A 67 14.84 23.71 19.64
C GLU A 67 15.50 22.34 19.87
N GLU A 68 14.69 21.29 20.02
CA GLU A 68 15.15 19.91 20.24
C GLU A 68 15.18 19.08 18.94
N GLY A 69 14.73 19.63 17.81
CA GLY A 69 14.75 18.98 16.50
C GLY A 69 13.73 17.85 16.31
N PHE A 70 12.80 17.66 17.25
CA PHE A 70 11.87 16.53 17.24
C PHE A 70 10.85 16.61 16.09
N ALA A 71 10.35 17.81 15.79
CA ALA A 71 9.36 17.97 14.72
C ALA A 71 10.00 17.78 13.35
N ALA A 72 11.22 18.26 13.14
CA ALA A 72 11.98 18.05 11.92
C ALA A 72 12.35 16.56 11.73
N PHE A 73 12.75 15.88 12.81
CA PHE A 73 13.02 14.44 12.77
C PHE A 73 11.77 13.62 12.42
N GLN A 74 10.63 13.91 13.06
CA GLN A 74 9.36 13.24 12.75
C GLN A 74 8.90 13.52 11.33
N LEU A 75 8.99 14.77 10.87
CA LEU A 75 8.62 15.13 9.50
C LEU A 75 9.40 14.28 8.50
N HIS A 76 10.72 14.21 8.65
CA HIS A 76 11.56 13.41 7.78
C HIS A 76 11.17 11.93 7.80
N GLY A 77 10.93 11.35 8.98
CA GLY A 77 10.48 9.96 9.11
C GLY A 77 9.13 9.71 8.44
N GLU A 78 8.16 10.61 8.59
CA GLU A 78 6.85 10.52 7.93
C GLU A 78 6.95 10.66 6.41
N GLU A 79 7.81 11.54 5.91
CA GLU A 79 8.07 11.69 4.47
C GLU A 79 8.67 10.42 3.86
N GLU A 80 9.67 9.81 4.51
CA GLU A 80 10.27 8.54 4.08
C GLU A 80 9.24 7.40 4.10
N CYS A 81 8.47 7.33 5.19
CA CYS A 81 7.37 6.40 5.36
C CYS A 81 6.31 6.55 4.27
N PHE A 82 5.96 7.78 3.89
CA PHE A 82 4.99 8.04 2.83
C PHE A 82 5.55 7.71 1.44
N ALA A 83 6.81 8.05 1.16
CA ALA A 83 7.47 7.72 -0.11
C ALA A 83 7.54 6.21 -0.37
N ARG A 84 7.59 5.39 0.69
CA ARG A 84 7.59 3.92 0.62
C ARG A 84 6.21 3.29 0.74
N PHE A 85 5.17 4.08 1.01
CA PHE A 85 3.84 3.58 1.28
C PHE A 85 3.31 2.80 0.07
N ARG A 86 2.78 1.59 0.35
CA ARG A 86 2.13 0.73 -0.61
C ARG A 86 0.75 0.37 -0.09
N ILE A 87 -0.24 0.38 -0.96
CA ILE A 87 -1.57 -0.18 -0.71
C ILE A 87 -1.55 -1.61 -1.23
N THR A 88 -1.72 -2.60 -0.36
CA THR A 88 -1.86 -4.01 -0.76
C THR A 88 -3.34 -4.37 -0.72
N LEU A 89 -3.90 -4.83 -1.84
CA LEU A 89 -5.34 -5.10 -1.95
C LEU A 89 -5.75 -6.56 -1.77
N LEU A 90 -4.80 -7.49 -1.90
CA LEU A 90 -5.12 -8.92 -1.84
C LEU A 90 -4.12 -9.63 -0.94
N ASP A 91 -2.99 -10.09 -1.49
CA ASP A 91 -1.97 -10.75 -0.69
C ASP A 91 -0.67 -9.95 -0.60
N GLU A 92 -0.10 -9.96 0.61
CA GLU A 92 1.28 -9.63 0.93
C GLU A 92 2.06 -10.91 1.20
N LEU A 93 3.23 -11.04 0.59
CA LEU A 93 4.13 -12.17 0.78
C LEU A 93 5.46 -11.69 1.32
N GLU A 94 5.84 -12.17 2.50
CA GLU A 94 7.13 -11.96 3.10
C GLU A 94 7.93 -13.27 3.07
N ILE A 95 9.20 -13.18 2.69
CA ILE A 95 10.12 -14.32 2.60
C ILE A 95 11.40 -13.98 3.35
N ASP A 96 11.77 -14.85 4.28
CA ASP A 96 13.11 -14.90 4.85
C ASP A 96 13.91 -15.99 4.13
N PHE A 97 14.84 -15.57 3.27
CA PHE A 97 15.68 -16.48 2.49
C PHE A 97 16.77 -17.14 3.33
N ASP A 98 17.17 -16.56 4.47
CA ASP A 98 18.26 -17.09 5.29
C ASP A 98 17.84 -18.31 6.10
N ILE A 99 16.56 -18.38 6.50
CA ILE A 99 15.98 -19.52 7.24
C ILE A 99 14.94 -20.30 6.43
N HIS A 100 14.76 -19.95 5.16
CA HIS A 100 13.78 -20.56 4.26
C HIS A 100 12.35 -20.56 4.81
N GLU A 101 11.93 -19.43 5.39
CA GLU A 101 10.57 -19.22 5.89
C GLU A 101 9.81 -18.19 5.06
N TYR A 102 8.49 -18.30 5.04
CA TYR A 102 7.61 -17.30 4.45
C TYR A 102 6.36 -17.10 5.29
N ARG A 103 5.71 -15.94 5.16
CA ARG A 103 4.37 -15.70 5.69
C ARG A 103 3.53 -14.90 4.72
N VAL A 104 2.22 -15.08 4.79
CA VAL A 104 1.25 -14.39 3.93
C VAL A 104 0.35 -13.53 4.81
N ASN A 105 0.12 -12.28 4.41
CA ASN A 105 -0.79 -11.33 5.07
C ASN A 105 -0.51 -11.15 6.58
N GLY A 106 0.78 -11.10 6.95
CA GLY A 106 1.20 -10.99 8.35
C GLY A 106 0.85 -12.18 9.24
N GLY A 107 0.49 -13.31 8.63
CA GLY A 107 0.16 -14.57 9.32
C GLY A 107 1.38 -15.27 9.93
N GLU A 108 1.20 -16.56 10.23
CA GLU A 108 2.27 -17.39 10.78
C GLU A 108 3.40 -17.63 9.76
N TRP A 109 4.61 -17.81 10.28
CA TRP A 109 5.76 -18.22 9.48
C TRP A 109 5.67 -19.71 9.16
N HIS A 110 5.93 -20.05 7.90
CA HIS A 110 5.93 -21.40 7.36
C HIS A 110 7.29 -21.71 6.74
N TYR A 111 7.79 -22.92 6.93
CA TYR A 111 8.99 -23.40 6.23
C TYR A 111 8.68 -23.65 4.75
N ALA A 112 9.44 -23.01 3.85
CA ALA A 112 9.48 -23.33 2.42
C ALA A 112 10.31 -24.59 2.13
N LEU A 113 11.06 -25.06 3.13
CA LEU A 113 11.95 -26.21 3.02
C LEU A 113 11.25 -27.49 3.47
N SER A 114 11.26 -28.51 2.62
CA SER A 114 10.92 -29.89 2.96
C SER A 114 12.16 -30.77 2.81
N ALA A 115 12.31 -31.76 3.70
CA ALA A 115 13.40 -32.72 3.65
C ALA A 115 12.87 -34.13 3.87
N ASP A 116 13.18 -35.05 2.96
CA ASP A 116 12.80 -36.45 3.02
C ASP A 116 13.96 -37.37 2.56
N CYS A 117 13.66 -38.64 2.28
CA CYS A 117 14.64 -39.62 1.83
C CYS A 117 15.23 -39.30 0.45
N ASP A 118 14.56 -38.45 -0.35
CA ASP A 118 14.95 -38.10 -1.72
C ASP A 118 15.73 -36.77 -1.79
N GLY A 119 15.80 -36.02 -0.68
CA GLY A 119 16.68 -34.87 -0.52
C GLY A 119 16.03 -33.70 0.18
N ILE A 120 16.52 -32.50 -0.13
CA ILE A 120 15.96 -31.22 0.33
C ILE A 120 15.32 -30.53 -0.87
N GLU A 121 14.06 -30.16 -0.73
CA GLU A 121 13.33 -29.32 -1.69
C GLU A 121 12.97 -27.99 -1.03
N ILE A 122 13.08 -26.91 -1.79
CA ILE A 122 12.68 -25.57 -1.34
C ILE A 122 11.64 -25.05 -2.33
N SER A 123 10.41 -24.89 -1.87
CA SER A 123 9.29 -24.39 -2.67
C SER A 123 8.72 -23.13 -2.01
N TYR A 124 9.13 -21.97 -2.54
CA TYR A 124 8.56 -20.71 -2.12
C TYR A 124 7.25 -20.43 -2.86
N PRO A 125 6.23 -19.90 -2.18
CA PRO A 125 5.09 -19.32 -2.88
C PRO A 125 5.52 -18.09 -3.68
N ARG A 126 4.67 -17.66 -4.60
CA ARG A 126 4.90 -16.48 -5.43
C ARG A 126 3.64 -15.62 -5.54
N LEU A 127 3.85 -14.33 -5.70
CA LEU A 127 2.78 -13.38 -6.01
C LEU A 127 2.51 -13.34 -7.52
N VAL A 128 1.25 -13.46 -7.91
CA VAL A 128 0.80 -13.27 -9.30
C VAL A 128 -0.23 -12.15 -9.35
N ALA A 129 0.07 -11.15 -10.17
CA ALA A 129 -0.80 -10.00 -10.36
C ALA A 129 -2.15 -10.39 -10.96
N LEU A 130 -3.22 -9.77 -10.47
CA LEU A 130 -4.53 -9.84 -11.12
C LEU A 130 -4.48 -9.16 -12.49
N THR A 131 -5.14 -9.76 -13.47
CA THR A 131 -5.31 -9.18 -14.80
C THR A 131 -6.37 -8.08 -14.79
N ASP A 132 -6.34 -7.21 -15.80
CA ASP A 132 -7.39 -6.20 -16.01
C ASP A 132 -8.78 -6.80 -16.11
N ALA A 133 -8.90 -8.00 -16.71
CA ALA A 133 -10.18 -8.70 -16.84
C ALA A 133 -10.71 -9.14 -15.47
N GLU A 134 -9.84 -9.62 -14.58
CA GLU A 134 -10.19 -9.99 -13.21
C GLU A 134 -10.52 -8.77 -12.34
N LEU A 135 -9.95 -7.61 -12.63
CA LEU A 135 -10.21 -6.36 -11.91
C LEU A 135 -11.44 -5.59 -12.42
N GLY A 136 -11.93 -5.89 -13.62
CA GLY A 136 -13.09 -5.25 -14.22
C GLY A 136 -12.99 -3.72 -14.19
N MET A 137 -13.99 -3.06 -13.57
CA MET A 137 -14.06 -1.59 -13.47
C MET A 137 -12.99 -0.97 -12.57
N LEU A 138 -12.36 -1.76 -11.69
CA LEU A 138 -11.30 -1.29 -10.80
C LEU A 138 -9.98 -1.05 -11.54
N ALA A 139 -9.73 -1.78 -12.64
CA ALA A 139 -8.50 -1.70 -13.43
C ALA A 139 -8.17 -0.27 -13.91
N PRO A 140 -9.08 0.47 -14.58
CA PRO A 140 -8.79 1.85 -14.98
C PRO A 140 -8.58 2.80 -13.79
N ILE A 141 -9.27 2.59 -12.66
CA ILE A 141 -9.13 3.43 -11.46
C ILE A 141 -7.72 3.25 -10.85
N VAL A 142 -7.28 2.00 -10.68
CA VAL A 142 -5.94 1.68 -10.15
C VAL A 142 -4.84 2.27 -11.03
N ARG A 143 -4.99 2.20 -12.36
CA ARG A 143 -4.03 2.82 -13.30
C ARG A 143 -3.96 4.33 -13.11
N ALA A 144 -5.11 5.00 -13.02
CA ALA A 144 -5.17 6.44 -12.81
C ALA A 144 -4.52 6.86 -11.48
N ILE A 145 -4.77 6.12 -10.39
CA ILE A 145 -4.12 6.38 -9.09
C ILE A 145 -2.60 6.26 -9.21
N ARG A 146 -2.10 5.19 -9.84
CA ARG A 146 -0.65 4.99 -10.02
C ARG A 146 -0.02 6.12 -10.82
N SER A 147 -0.68 6.61 -11.87
CA SER A 147 -0.14 7.66 -12.73
C SER A 147 -0.22 9.06 -12.11
N GLU A 148 -1.30 9.36 -11.38
CA GLU A 148 -1.58 10.72 -10.92
C GLU A 148 -1.19 10.96 -9.46
N ALA A 149 -1.37 9.98 -8.58
CA ALA A 149 -1.05 10.10 -7.15
C ALA A 149 0.35 9.58 -6.81
N GLY A 150 0.96 8.76 -7.67
CA GLY A 150 2.26 8.14 -7.41
C GLY A 150 2.27 7.12 -6.27
N VAL A 151 1.10 6.73 -5.76
CA VAL A 151 0.97 5.71 -4.71
C VAL A 151 1.16 4.34 -5.32
N GLY A 152 2.03 3.53 -4.71
CA GLY A 152 2.20 2.15 -5.13
C GLY A 152 1.02 1.30 -4.69
N ILE A 153 0.46 0.52 -5.60
CA ILE A 153 -0.64 -0.41 -5.32
C ILE A 153 -0.18 -1.81 -5.71
N SER A 154 -0.23 -2.78 -4.78
CA SER A 154 -0.02 -4.20 -5.02
C SER A 154 -1.38 -4.90 -5.12
N ILE A 155 -1.57 -5.65 -6.19
CA ILE A 155 -2.80 -6.41 -6.43
C ILE A 155 -2.41 -7.77 -6.99
N ALA A 156 -2.01 -8.66 -6.09
CA ALA A 156 -1.49 -9.96 -6.44
C ALA A 156 -2.01 -11.01 -5.46
N ARG A 157 -2.21 -12.22 -5.97
CA ARG A 157 -2.55 -13.40 -5.17
C ARG A 157 -1.32 -14.27 -4.96
N VAL A 158 -1.23 -14.90 -3.81
CA VAL A 158 -0.23 -15.93 -3.53
C VAL A 158 -0.64 -17.21 -4.25
N ILE A 159 0.34 -17.87 -4.87
CA ILE A 159 0.23 -19.25 -5.35
C ILE A 159 1.38 -20.07 -4.78
N TYR A 160 1.02 -21.24 -4.26
CA TYR A 160 1.94 -22.25 -3.75
C TYR A 160 2.46 -23.11 -4.91
N GLY A 161 3.74 -23.48 -4.82
CA GLY A 161 4.42 -24.36 -5.78
C GLY A 161 4.16 -25.83 -5.52
#